data_AF-A0AAE3Q9W4-F1
#
_entry.id   AF-A0AAE3Q9W4-F1
#
_cell.length_a   1.000
_cell.length_b   1.000
_cell.length_c   1.000
_cell.angle_alpha   90.00
_cell.angle_beta   90.00
_cell.angle_gamma   90.00
#
_symmetry.space_group_name_H-M   'P 1'
#
loop_
_entity.id
_entity.type
_entity.pdbx_description
1 polymer ?
#
loop_
_entity_poly.entity_id
_entity_poly.type
_entity_poly.pdbx_seq_one_letter_code
_entity_poly.pdbx_strand_id
1 'polypeptide(L)'
;MGEEAATWHYIVAFVFFLLLGAAGHVARAVFNVLPDRITDRPILDLAISDGYDWTDHLFRTEYDEAGYYRLDSYRNFRNACLLSGFGGIAVMLLSDGASIAIAAAIDFSLVWLWELFLYRWETVSFY
;
A
#
# COMPACT_ATOMS: atom_id res chain seq x y z
N MET A 1 -23.81 -14.26 18.26
CA MET A 1 -23.00 -13.16 18.83
C MET A 1 -22.41 -12.42 17.64
N GLY A 2 -22.51 -11.10 17.58
CA GLY A 2 -21.87 -10.34 16.51
C GLY A 2 -20.36 -10.57 16.62
N GLU A 3 -19.76 -11.15 15.59
CA GLU A 3 -18.30 -11.25 15.52
C GLU A 3 -17.76 -9.83 15.34
N GLU A 4 -17.21 -9.27 16.42
CA GLU A 4 -16.58 -7.96 16.39
C GLU A 4 -15.07 -8.14 16.20
N ALA A 5 -14.47 -7.30 15.35
CA ALA A 5 -13.03 -7.30 15.17
C ALA A 5 -12.32 -6.86 16.46
N ALA A 6 -11.56 -7.77 17.08
CA ALA A 6 -10.70 -7.45 18.20
C ALA A 6 -9.55 -6.50 17.81
N THR A 7 -9.00 -5.76 18.78
CA THR A 7 -7.93 -4.75 18.57
C THR A 7 -6.72 -5.28 17.81
N TRP A 8 -6.33 -6.53 18.03
CA TRP A 8 -5.15 -7.12 17.36
C TRP A 8 -5.37 -7.29 15.84
N HIS A 9 -6.61 -7.48 15.37
CA HIS A 9 -6.92 -7.53 13.94
C HIS A 9 -6.58 -6.21 13.26
N TYR A 10 -6.84 -5.07 13.92
CA TYR A 10 -6.48 -3.75 13.38
C TYR A 10 -4.96 -3.57 13.29
N ILE A 11 -4.20 -4.14 14.24
CA ILE A 11 -2.73 -4.10 14.20
C ILE A 11 -2.21 -4.91 13.01
N VAL A 12 -2.71 -6.14 12.84
CA VAL A 12 -2.32 -7.01 11.74
C VAL A 12 -2.74 -6.40 10.39
N ALA A 13 -3.97 -5.89 10.30
CA ALA A 13 -4.46 -5.20 9.12
C ALA A 13 -3.61 -3.97 8.78
N PHE A 14 -3.22 -3.15 9.77
CA PHE A 14 -2.36 -2.00 9.53
C PHE A 14 -1.02 -2.41 8.91
N VAL A 15 -0.37 -3.45 9.44
CA VAL A 15 0.87 -3.99 8.87
C VAL A 15 0.64 -4.49 7.44
N PHE A 16 -0.44 -5.23 7.20
CA PHE A 16 -0.78 -5.72 5.87
C PHE A 16 -1.02 -4.57 4.87
N PHE A 17 -1.75 -3.52 5.25
CA PHE A 17 -1.97 -2.36 4.41
C PHE A 17 -0.69 -1.55 4.17
N LEU A 18 0.23 -1.47 5.13
CA LEU A 18 1.57 -0.90 4.89
C LEU A 18 2.31 -1.68 3.79
N LEU A 19 2.24 -3.02 3.80
CA LEU A 19 2.84 -3.87 2.76
C LEU A 19 2.16 -3.67 1.40
N LEU A 20 0.85 -3.50 1.36
CA LEU A 20 0.13 -3.14 0.13
C LEU A 20 0.56 -1.77 -0.40
N GLY A 21 0.77 -0.78 0.47
CA GLY A 21 1.32 0.52 0.09
C GLY A 21 2.74 0.42 -0.46
N ALA A 22 3.59 -0.42 0.14
CA ALA A 22 4.92 -0.73 -0.38
C ALA A 22 4.86 -1.38 -1.77
N ALA A 23 3.96 -2.36 -1.97
CA ALA A 23 3.74 -2.97 -3.28
C ALA A 23 3.23 -1.95 -4.31
N GLY A 24 2.31 -1.07 -3.92
CA GLY A 24 1.80 0.02 -4.76
C GLY A 24 2.88 1.02 -5.15
N HIS A 25 3.79 1.35 -4.24
CA HIS A 25 4.97 2.19 -4.52
C HIS A 25 5.86 1.58 -5.60
N VAL A 26 6.20 0.29 -5.46
CA VAL A 26 7.01 -0.43 -6.46
C VAL A 26 6.26 -0.54 -7.79
N ALA A 27 4.98 -0.89 -7.76
CA ALA A 27 4.18 -1.07 -8.96
C ALA A 27 4.07 0.24 -9.77
N ARG A 28 3.80 1.36 -9.09
CA ARG A 28 3.77 2.68 -9.71
C ARG A 28 5.13 3.05 -10.30
N ALA A 29 6.23 2.82 -9.59
CA ALA A 29 7.55 3.20 -10.09
C ALA A 29 8.07 2.33 -11.26
N VAL A 30 7.72 1.05 -11.28
CA VAL A 30 8.27 0.08 -12.25
C VAL A 30 7.40 -0.10 -13.49
N PHE A 31 6.07 -0.09 -13.33
CA PHE A 31 5.16 -0.45 -14.42
C PHE A 31 4.49 0.76 -15.08
N ASN A 32 4.71 1.98 -14.59
CA ASN A 32 4.12 3.15 -15.22
C ASN A 32 4.87 3.47 -16.53
N VAL A 33 4.16 3.33 -17.65
CA VAL A 33 4.74 3.50 -19.00
C VAL A 33 4.82 4.98 -19.38
N LEU A 34 3.94 5.81 -18.82
CA LEU A 34 3.87 7.24 -19.07
C LEU A 34 4.45 8.02 -17.89
N PRO A 35 5.08 9.19 -18.12
CA PRO A 35 5.54 10.05 -17.05
C PRO A 35 4.36 10.46 -16.17
N ASP A 36 4.61 10.50 -14.86
CA ASP A 36 3.62 10.87 -13.85
C ASP A 36 3.36 12.38 -13.84
N ARG A 37 4.33 13.18 -14.28
CA ARG A 37 4.17 14.63 -14.46
C ARG A 37 3.36 14.96 -15.71
N ILE A 38 2.51 15.98 -15.59
CA ILE A 38 1.62 16.43 -16.67
C ILE A 38 2.39 17.19 -17.76
N THR A 39 3.56 17.76 -17.46
CA THR A 39 4.38 18.51 -18.43
C THR A 39 5.85 18.42 -18.08
N ASP A 40 6.65 17.97 -19.06
CA ASP A 40 8.13 17.95 -19.01
C ASP A 40 8.76 19.09 -19.84
N ARG A 41 8.00 20.12 -20.20
CA ARG A 41 8.48 21.23 -21.02
C ARG A 41 8.80 22.45 -20.14
N PRO A 42 10.09 22.84 -20.02
CA PRO A 42 10.49 24.03 -19.26
C PRO A 42 9.78 25.32 -19.68
N ILE A 43 9.33 25.39 -20.94
CA ILE A 43 8.61 26.55 -21.50
C ILE A 43 7.14 26.61 -21.04
N LEU A 44 6.52 25.47 -20.73
CA LEU A 44 5.13 25.40 -20.24
C LEU A 44 5.06 25.46 -18.71
N ASP A 45 6.09 24.98 -18.01
CA ASP A 45 6.22 25.06 -16.54
C ASP A 45 6.18 26.50 -15.99
N LEU A 46 6.69 27.46 -16.77
CA LEU A 46 6.74 28.88 -16.39
C LEU A 46 5.40 29.61 -16.58
N ALA A 47 4.47 29.06 -17.37
CA ALA A 47 3.30 29.79 -17.82
C ALA A 47 1.99 29.38 -17.13
N ILE A 48 1.83 28.12 -16.70
CA ILE A 48 0.52 27.62 -16.22
C ILE A 48 0.60 26.71 -14.97
N SER A 49 1.64 25.92 -14.75
CA SER A 49 1.76 25.00 -13.59
C SER A 49 3.13 24.32 -13.66
N ASP A 50 3.75 24.08 -12.51
CA ASP A 50 5.04 23.36 -12.36
C ASP A 50 5.00 21.86 -12.70
N GLY A 51 4.04 21.44 -13.53
CA GLY A 51 3.87 20.06 -13.98
C GLY A 51 3.32 19.10 -12.92
N TYR A 52 3.05 19.59 -11.71
CA TYR A 52 2.52 18.84 -10.58
C TYR A 52 1.00 18.99 -10.44
N ASP A 53 0.31 17.89 -10.13
CA ASP A 53 -1.08 17.97 -9.67
C ASP A 53 -1.14 18.46 -8.21
N TRP A 54 -2.29 18.98 -7.78
CA TRP A 54 -2.54 19.38 -6.39
C TRP A 54 -2.21 18.26 -5.39
N THR A 55 -2.51 17.01 -5.76
CA THR A 55 -2.21 15.84 -4.93
C THR A 55 -0.71 15.68 -4.72
N ASP A 56 0.11 15.96 -5.73
CA ASP A 56 1.55 15.88 -5.61
C ASP A 56 2.13 17.01 -4.76
N HIS A 57 1.53 18.19 -4.80
CA HIS A 57 1.88 19.28 -3.90
C HIS A 57 1.58 18.94 -2.44
N LEU A 58 0.42 18.33 -2.19
CA LEU A 58 0.01 17.91 -0.86
C LEU A 58 0.94 16.84 -0.28
N PHE A 59 1.29 15.83 -1.08
CA PHE A 59 2.15 14.72 -0.64
C PHE A 59 3.65 14.97 -0.88
N ARG A 60 4.00 16.04 -1.59
CA ARG A 60 5.36 16.35 -2.04
C ARG A 60 6.00 15.17 -2.78
N THR A 61 5.25 14.60 -3.73
CA THR A 61 5.68 13.47 -4.55
C THR A 61 6.97 13.83 -5.28
N GLU A 62 7.95 12.93 -5.27
CA GLU A 62 9.24 13.15 -5.94
C GLU A 62 9.29 12.40 -7.27
N TYR A 63 9.69 13.14 -8.31
CA TYR A 63 9.84 12.63 -9.67
C TYR A 63 11.31 12.73 -10.11
N ASP A 64 11.72 11.90 -11.06
CA ASP A 64 13.03 11.99 -11.69
C ASP A 64 13.07 13.09 -12.77
N GLU A 65 14.21 13.24 -13.45
CA GLU A 65 14.39 14.25 -14.49
C GLU A 65 13.50 14.02 -15.72
N ALA A 66 13.02 12.78 -15.92
CA ALA A 66 12.13 12.40 -17.01
C ALA A 66 10.64 12.41 -16.59
N GLY A 67 10.33 12.92 -15.39
CA GLY A 67 8.96 13.06 -14.90
C GLY A 67 8.35 11.78 -14.33
N TYR A 68 9.12 10.70 -14.15
CA TYR A 68 8.64 9.43 -13.60
C TYR A 68 8.73 9.37 -12.09
N TYR A 69 7.79 8.67 -11.47
CA TYR A 69 7.76 8.46 -10.03
C TYR A 69 9.02 7.75 -9.52
N ARG A 70 9.71 8.37 -8.54
CA ARG A 70 10.96 7.84 -8.01
C ARG A 70 10.78 6.64 -7.07
N LEU A 71 11.33 5.49 -7.46
CA LEU A 71 11.40 4.28 -6.65
C LEU A 71 12.34 4.42 -5.44
N ASP A 72 13.43 5.17 -5.59
CA ASP A 72 14.45 5.33 -4.55
C ASP A 72 14.08 6.39 -3.49
N SER A 73 12.98 7.11 -3.70
CA SER A 73 12.52 8.15 -2.78
C SER A 73 11.89 7.55 -1.52
N TYR A 74 12.56 7.74 -0.39
CA TYR A 74 12.01 7.38 0.92
C TYR A 74 10.69 8.11 1.22
N ARG A 75 10.54 9.36 0.77
CA ARG A 75 9.31 10.12 1.00
C ARG A 75 8.14 9.48 0.25
N ASN A 76 8.34 9.17 -1.02
CA ASN A 76 7.37 8.46 -1.86
C ASN A 76 6.97 7.12 -1.23
N PHE A 77 7.95 6.32 -0.83
CA PHE A 77 7.73 5.04 -0.17
C PHE A 77 6.93 5.18 1.13
N ARG A 78 7.37 6.09 2.02
CA ARG A 78 6.70 6.36 3.30
C ARG A 78 5.26 6.82 3.08
N ASN A 79 5.04 7.75 2.16
CA ASN A 79 3.70 8.28 1.89
C ASN A 79 2.78 7.19 1.33
N ALA A 80 3.26 6.38 0.38
CA ALA A 80 2.49 5.25 -0.16
C ALA A 80 2.10 4.24 0.94
N CYS A 81 3.05 3.88 1.81
CA CYS A 81 2.79 3.01 2.95
C CYS A 81 1.76 3.63 3.90
N LEU A 82 2.00 4.86 4.40
CA LEU A 82 1.12 5.47 5.40
C LEU A 82 -0.29 5.77 4.85
N LEU A 83 -0.40 6.21 3.59
CA LEU A 83 -1.70 6.41 2.95
C LEU A 83 -2.48 5.10 2.85
N SER A 84 -1.82 4.01 2.45
CA SER A 84 -2.47 2.70 2.40
C SER A 84 -2.83 2.19 3.80
N GLY A 85 -1.90 2.28 4.76
CA GLY A 85 -2.08 1.88 6.15
C GLY A 85 -3.24 2.59 6.83
N PHE A 86 -3.21 3.92 6.89
CA PHE A 86 -4.28 4.70 7.52
C PHE A 86 -5.57 4.67 6.70
N GLY A 87 -5.49 4.62 5.37
CA GLY A 87 -6.66 4.46 4.50
C GLY A 87 -7.38 3.14 4.75
N GLY A 88 -6.65 2.03 4.88
CA GLY A 88 -7.21 0.72 5.19
C GLY A 88 -7.87 0.68 6.57
N ILE A 89 -7.25 1.30 7.58
CA ILE A 89 -7.87 1.45 8.90
C ILE A 89 -9.12 2.32 8.85
N ALA A 90 -9.09 3.44 8.12
CA ALA A 90 -10.27 4.28 7.91
C ALA A 90 -11.40 3.49 7.24
N VAL A 91 -11.11 2.65 6.24
CA VAL A 91 -12.11 1.76 5.62
C VAL A 91 -12.69 0.80 6.66
N MET A 92 -11.87 0.13 7.46
CA MET A 92 -12.35 -0.78 8.52
C MET A 92 -13.27 -0.10 9.54
N LEU A 93 -13.00 1.17 9.88
CA LEU A 93 -13.75 1.91 10.89
C LEU A 93 -15.02 2.57 10.35
N LEU A 94 -15.02 2.96 9.07
CA LEU A 94 -16.06 3.79 8.49
C LEU A 94 -16.99 3.04 7.53
N SER A 95 -16.61 1.84 7.09
CA SER A 95 -17.41 1.04 6.17
C SER A 95 -18.07 -0.14 6.89
N ASP A 96 -19.38 -0.24 6.73
CA ASP A 96 -20.17 -1.31 7.35
C ASP A 96 -19.66 -2.70 6.92
N GLY A 97 -19.38 -3.56 7.90
CA GLY A 97 -18.93 -4.93 7.68
C GLY A 97 -17.45 -5.10 7.27
N ALA A 98 -16.72 -4.02 6.96
CA ALA A 98 -15.32 -4.11 6.52
C ALA A 98 -14.40 -4.68 7.61
N SER A 99 -14.57 -4.23 8.85
CA SER A 99 -13.79 -4.72 9.99
C SER A 99 -14.00 -6.23 10.23
N ILE A 100 -15.24 -6.70 10.14
CA ILE A 100 -15.62 -8.10 10.32
C ILE A 100 -15.04 -8.96 9.19
N ALA A 101 -15.20 -8.53 7.94
CA ALA A 101 -14.68 -9.24 6.78
C ALA A 101 -13.15 -9.38 6.82
N ILE A 102 -12.44 -8.30 7.20
CA ILE A 102 -10.98 -8.31 7.31
C ILE A 102 -10.53 -9.17 8.49
N ALA A 103 -11.20 -9.11 9.65
CA ALA A 103 -10.90 -9.98 10.78
C ALA A 103 -11.05 -11.46 10.41
N ALA A 104 -12.15 -11.82 9.77
CA ALA A 104 -12.39 -13.19 9.29
C ALA A 104 -11.31 -13.65 8.30
N ALA A 105 -10.88 -12.77 7.38
CA ALA A 105 -9.80 -13.08 6.45
C ALA A 105 -8.46 -13.30 7.16
N ILE A 106 -8.15 -12.49 8.18
CA ILE A 106 -6.96 -12.65 9.01
C ILE A 106 -7.00 -14.00 9.73
N ASP A 107 -8.08 -14.31 10.44
CA ASP A 107 -8.21 -15.57 11.18
C ASP A 107 -8.08 -16.78 10.25
N PHE A 108 -8.79 -16.76 9.11
CA PHE A 108 -8.71 -17.80 8.10
C PHE A 108 -7.29 -17.98 7.58
N SER A 109 -6.59 -16.88 7.27
CA SER A 109 -5.22 -16.94 6.76
C SER A 109 -4.23 -17.51 7.78
N LEU A 110 -4.40 -17.20 9.06
CA LEU A 110 -3.53 -17.71 10.13
C LEU A 110 -3.74 -19.21 10.35
N VAL A 111 -4.99 -19.68 10.33
CA VAL A 111 -5.28 -21.13 10.36
C VAL A 111 -4.62 -21.82 9.18
N TRP A 112 -4.79 -21.29 7.96
CA TRP A 112 -4.21 -21.88 6.76
C TRP A 112 -2.67 -21.93 6.79
N LEU A 113 -2.03 -20.86 7.26
CA LEU A 113 -0.57 -20.82 7.41
C LEU A 113 -0.08 -21.82 8.47
N TRP A 114 -0.81 -21.98 9.57
CA TRP A 114 -0.50 -22.95 10.60
C TRP A 114 -0.63 -24.39 10.08
N GLU A 115 -1.71 -24.70 9.37
CA GLU A 115 -1.90 -26.00 8.73
C GLU A 115 -0.81 -26.30 7.70
N LEU A 116 -0.45 -25.31 6.86
CA LEU A 116 0.65 -25.44 5.91
C LEU A 116 1.97 -25.72 6.63
N PHE A 117 2.25 -25.02 7.73
CA PHE A 117 3.44 -25.24 8.55
C PHE A 117 3.48 -26.67 9.10
N LEU A 118 2.39 -27.14 9.72
CA LEU A 118 2.29 -28.51 10.24
C LEU A 118 2.48 -29.55 9.14
N TYR A 119 1.80 -29.37 8.00
CA TYR A 119 1.96 -30.25 6.84
C TYR A 119 3.41 -30.32 6.37
N ARG A 120 4.09 -29.18 6.26
CA ARG A 120 5.51 -29.15 5.85
C ARG A 120 6.43 -29.77 6.88
N TRP A 121 6.14 -29.60 8.16
CA TRP A 121 6.91 -30.21 9.25
C TRP A 121 6.79 -31.74 9.23
N GLU A 122 5.58 -32.27 9.07
CA GLU A 122 5.32 -33.71 9.03
C GLU A 122 5.86 -34.38 7.77
N THR A 123 5.88 -33.65 6.65
CA THR A 123 6.34 -34.16 5.34
C THR A 123 7.79 -33.83 5.02
N VAL A 124 8.50 -33.13 5.92
CA VAL A 124 9.92 -32.83 5.75
C VAL A 124 10.72 -34.14 5.88
N SER A 125 11.27 -34.58 4.75
CA SER A 125 12.23 -35.69 4.68
C SER A 125 13.61 -35.09 4.49
N PHE A 126 14.47 -35.24 5.50
CA PHE A 126 15.90 -35.01 5.32
C PHE A 126 16.48 -36.28 4.67
N TYR A 127 16.93 -36.15 3.42
CA TYR A 127 17.74 -37.18 2.76
C TYR A 127 19.09 -37.31 3.44
#